data_AF-A0A5K0YU50-F1
#
_entry.id   AF-A0A5K0YU50-F1
#
_cell.length_a   1.000
_cell.length_b   1.000
_cell.length_c   1.000
_cell.angle_alpha   90.00
_cell.angle_beta   90.00
_cell.angle_gamma   90.00
#
_symmetry.space_group_name_H-M   'P 1'
#
loop_
_entity.id
_entity.type
_entity.pdbx_description
1 polymer ?
#
loop_
_entity_poly.entity_id
_entity_poly.type
_entity_poly.pdbx_seq_one_letter_code
_entity_poly.pdbx_strand_id
1 'polypeptide(L)' 'VKMVEVELRSKKVVIRGDTDERRIVKALRRTGFRSEPWCSKTEMLLTAYNGGKYRS' A
#
# COMPACT_ATOMS: atom_id res chain seq x y z
N VAL A 1 4.84 3.69 15.97
CA VAL A 1 3.57 3.34 15.27
C VAL A 1 2.40 3.51 16.23
N LYS A 2 1.34 4.20 15.82
CA LYS A 2 0.13 4.42 16.62
C LYS A 2 -1.08 3.64 16.10
N MET A 3 -1.17 3.44 14.78
CA MET A 3 -2.25 2.71 14.13
C MET A 3 -1.77 2.06 12.84
N VAL A 4 -2.32 0.88 12.52
CA VAL A 4 -2.08 0.17 11.26
C VAL A 4 -3.43 -0.29 10.71
N GLU A 5 -3.76 0.14 9.50
CA GLU A 5 -4.93 -0.31 8.75
C GLU A 5 -4.46 -1.11 7.53
N VAL A 6 -5.08 -2.27 7.29
CA VAL A 6 -4.76 -3.16 6.18
C VAL A 6 -5.98 -3.31 5.29
N GLU A 7 -5.85 -2.89 4.03
CA GLU A 7 -6.87 -3.08 3.00
C GLU A 7 -6.43 -4.21 2.05
N LEU A 8 -7.00 -5.41 2.26
CA LEU A 8 -6.60 -6.61 1.53
C LEU A 8 -6.88 -6.52 0.02
N ARG A 9 -7.96 -5.84 -0.37
CA ARG A 9 -8.41 -5.73 -1.75
C ARG A 9 -7.40 -5.00 -2.64
N SER A 10 -6.85 -3.91 -2.12
CA SER A 10 -5.84 -3.08 -2.78
C SER A 10 -4.41 -3.46 -2.39
N LYS A 11 -4.25 -4.43 -1.46
CA LYS A 11 -2.98 -4.77 -0.80
C LYS A 11 -2.29 -3.53 -0.22
N LYS A 12 -3.08 -2.57 0.27
CA LYS A 12 -2.63 -1.31 0.84
C LYS A 12 -2.49 -1.44 2.35
N VAL A 13 -1.41 -0.90 2.89
CA VAL A 13 -1.19 -0.80 4.34
C VAL A 13 -1.01 0.67 4.68
N VAL A 14 -1.86 1.20 5.55
CA VAL A 14 -1.78 2.58 6.04
C VAL A 14 -1.26 2.54 7.47
N ILE A 15 -0.13 3.21 7.70
CA ILE A 15 0.50 3.28 9.02
C ILE A 15 0.44 4.72 9.48
N ARG A 16 -0.15 4.97 10.66
CA ARG A 16 -0.16 6.29 11.29
C ARG A 16 0.69 6.29 12.56
N GLY A 17 1.47 7.34 12.75
CA GLY A 17 2.32 7.55 13.90
C GLY A 17 3.61 8.29 13.52
N ASP A 18 4.44 8.56 14.53
CA ASP A 18 5.75 9.17 14.32
C ASP A 18 6.78 8.06 14.02
N THR A 19 7.03 7.82 12.74
CA THR A 19 7.97 6.81 12.26
C THR A 19 8.45 7.19 10.87
N ASP A 20 9.74 6.96 10.60
CA ASP A 20 10.35 7.13 9.30
C ASP A 20 9.80 6.09 8.29
N GLU A 21 9.17 6.58 7.24
CA GLU A 21 8.64 5.80 6.12
C GLU A 21 9.68 4.84 5.52
N ARG A 22 10.94 5.28 5.36
CA ARG A 22 12.00 4.47 4.76
C ARG A 22 12.35 3.27 5.63
N ARG A 23 12.27 3.43 6.96
CA ARG A 23 12.49 2.34 7.91
C ARG A 23 11.36 1.30 7.83
N ILE A 24 10.12 1.74 7.67
CA ILE A 24 8.96 0.87 7.47
C ILE A 24 9.14 0.04 6.19
N VAL A 25 9.42 0.69 5.06
CA VAL A 25 9.59 0.00 3.78
C VAL A 25 10.74 -1.01 3.85
N LYS A 26 11.89 -0.64 4.45
CA LYS A 26 12.99 -1.58 4.66
C LYS A 26 12.59 -2.78 5.52
N ALA A 27 11.84 -2.56 6.59
CA ALA A 27 11.36 -3.65 7.45
C ALA A 27 10.42 -4.60 6.69
N LEU A 28 9.51 -4.06 5.87
CA LEU A 28 8.61 -4.86 5.03
C LEU A 28 9.35 -5.64 3.92
N ARG A 29 10.43 -5.08 3.36
CA ARG A 29 11.25 -5.82 2.37
C ARG A 29 12.03 -6.97 3.01
N ARG A 30 12.45 -6.83 4.27
CA ARG A 30 13.17 -7.89 4.99
C ARG A 30 12.33 -9.14 5.23
N THR A 31 11.00 -9.03 5.22
CA THR A 31 10.10 -10.19 5.34
C THR A 31 9.89 -10.91 3.99
N GLY A 32 10.58 -10.50 2.93
CA GLY A 32 10.48 -11.10 1.60
C GLY A 32 9.38 -10.51 0.72
N PHE A 33 8.63 -9.51 1.22
CA PHE A 33 7.56 -8.88 0.46
C PHE A 33 8.06 -7.66 -0.33
N ARG A 34 7.61 -7.55 -1.58
CA ARG A 34 7.80 -6.32 -2.36
C ARG A 34 6.90 -5.23 -1.77
N SER A 35 7.52 -4.16 -1.29
CA SER A 35 6.84 -3.00 -0.73
C SER A 35 7.39 -1.70 -1.30
N GLU A 36 6.48 -0.78 -1.61
CA GLU A 36 6.74 0.53 -2.20
C GLU A 36 5.81 1.55 -1.54
N PRO A 37 6.25 2.82 -1.40
CA PRO A 37 5.38 3.92 -0.97
C PRO A 37 4.10 4.00 -1.80
N TRP A 38 2.99 4.26 -1.13
CA TRP A 38 1.73 4.52 -1.81
C TRP A 38 1.73 5.94 -2.38
N CYS A 39 1.61 6.08 -3.70
CA CYS A 39 1.51 7.37 -4.37
C CYS A 39 0.23 7.47 -5.19
N SER A 40 -0.24 8.70 -5.44
CA SER A 40 -1.52 8.98 -6.12
C SER A 40 -1.63 8.32 -7.50
N LYS A 41 -0.50 8.13 -8.19
CA LYS A 41 -0.44 7.40 -9.46
C LYS A 41 -0.80 5.92 -9.30
N THR A 42 -0.34 5.26 -8.24
CA THR A 42 -0.67 3.86 -7.93
C THR A 42 -2.16 3.71 -7.64
N GLU A 43 -2.74 4.68 -6.93
CA GLU A 43 -4.19 4.72 -6.63
C GLU A 43 -5.04 4.91 -7.90
N MET A 44 -4.62 5.79 -8.82
CA MET A 44 -5.26 5.93 -10.14
C MET A 44 -5.17 4.64 -10.96
N LEU A 45 -3.99 4.02 -11.05
CA LEU A 45 -3.79 2.79 -11.81
C LEU A 45 -4.61 1.63 -11.25
N LEU A 46 -4.66 1.48 -9.92
CA LEU A 46 -5.48 0.46 -9.27
C LEU A 46 -6.97 0.70 -9.46
N THR A 47 -7.41 1.95 -9.38
CA THR A 47 -8.81 2.32 -9.63
C THR A 47 -9.20 2.04 -11.07
N ALA A 48 -8.35 2.37 -12.05
CA ALA A 48 -8.59 2.09 -13.46
C ALA A 48 -8.61 0.58 -13.75
N TYR A 49 -7.65 -0.18 -13.21
CA TYR A 49 -7.59 -1.63 -13.39
C TYR A 49 -8.79 -2.35 -12.78
N ASN A 50 -9.22 -1.93 -11.58
CA ASN A 50 -10.40 -2.48 -10.94
C ASN A 50 -11.70 -2.01 -11.61
N GLY A 51 -11.75 -0.79 -12.13
CA GLY A 51 -12.89 -0.26 -12.89
C GLY A 51 -13.15 -1.00 -14.21
N GLY A 52 -12.09 -1.53 -14.84
CA GLY A 52 -12.21 -2.36 -16.05
C GLY A 52 -12.79 -3.75 -15.83
N LYS A 53 -12.79 -4.28 -14.59
CA LYS A 53 -13.30 -5.61 -14.27
C LYS A 53 -14.82 -5.68 -14.04
N TYR A 54 -15.53 -4.55 -14.08
CA TYR A 54 -16.99 -4.49 -13.96
C TYR A 54 -17.72 -4.36 -15.31
N ARG A 55 -17.01 -4.62 -16.42
CA ARG A 55 -17.52 -4.51 -17.80
C ARG A 55 -17.52 -5.85 -18.56
N SER A 56 -17.47 -6.99 -17.87
CA SER A 56 -17.68 -8.32 -18.46
C SER A 56 -18.77 -9.07 -17.72
#